data_AF-A0A9E4Q8R0-F1
#
_entry.id   AF-A0A9E4Q8R0-F1
#
_cell.length_a   1.000
_cell.length_b   1.000
_cell.length_c   1.000
_cell.angle_alpha   90.00
_cell.angle_beta   90.00
_cell.angle_gamma   90.00
#
_symmetry.space_group_name_H-M   'P 1'
#
loop_
_entity.id
_entity.type
_entity.pdbx_description
1 polymer ?
#
loop_
_entity_poly.entity_id
_entity_poly.type
_entity_poly.pdbx_seq_one_letter_code
_entity_poly.pdbx_strand_id
1 'polypeptide(L)'
;AEDPVGNNYGSGFTADSGRWVQESMDLSRFAGGVVQLRFEYVTDDAVNLDGFVVDDIAVPELGLFDDAETVGDWTAAGFQLISNELPQKFALQLIEFGMDGSSAVREVNLDDDNVGEARLAGFGKALENVVLVVTPLTRGTYMPARYTLSITAGGDG
;
A
#
# COMPACT_ATOMS: atom_id res chain seq x y z
N ALA A 1 -17.95 -14.69 20.32
CA ALA A 1 -16.50 -14.82 20.59
C ALA A 1 -16.22 -14.25 21.98
N GLU A 2 -15.40 -14.93 22.77
CA GLU A 2 -14.98 -14.50 24.12
C GLU A 2 -14.06 -13.28 24.01
N ASP A 3 -14.24 -12.33 24.92
CA ASP A 3 -13.38 -11.16 25.13
C ASP A 3 -11.95 -11.61 25.50
N PRO A 4 -10.97 -11.52 24.58
CA PRO A 4 -9.66 -12.10 24.80
C PRO A 4 -8.72 -11.20 25.62
N VAL A 5 -9.11 -9.94 25.88
CA VAL A 5 -8.26 -8.92 26.54
C VAL A 5 -8.91 -8.23 27.73
N GLY A 6 -10.18 -8.50 28.04
CA GLY A 6 -10.88 -7.98 29.22
C GLY A 6 -11.20 -6.49 29.19
N ASN A 7 -10.95 -5.83 28.06
CA ASN A 7 -11.17 -4.39 27.83
C ASN A 7 -12.14 -4.13 26.68
N ASN A 8 -12.84 -5.16 26.23
CA ASN A 8 -13.63 -5.07 25.02
C ASN A 8 -15.07 -4.64 25.35
N TYR A 9 -15.52 -3.53 24.75
CA TYR A 9 -16.91 -3.07 24.92
C TYR A 9 -17.93 -3.97 24.15
N GLY A 10 -17.47 -5.05 23.52
CA GLY A 10 -18.27 -6.00 22.77
C GLY A 10 -17.47 -7.21 22.29
N SER A 11 -17.79 -7.71 21.08
CA SER A 11 -16.93 -8.68 20.41
C SER A 11 -15.77 -7.95 19.77
N GLY A 12 -14.58 -8.52 19.79
CA GLY A 12 -13.43 -7.85 19.20
C GLY A 12 -12.31 -8.80 18.89
N PHE A 13 -11.37 -8.23 18.15
CA PHE A 13 -10.41 -8.95 17.37
C PHE A 13 -9.01 -8.60 17.85
N THR A 14 -8.17 -9.62 17.92
CA THR A 14 -6.74 -9.47 18.19
C THR A 14 -5.98 -10.37 17.23
N ALA A 15 -4.66 -10.16 17.13
CA ALA A 15 -3.77 -10.86 16.21
C ALA A 15 -4.01 -10.55 14.71
N ASP A 16 -3.23 -11.22 13.86
CA ASP A 16 -3.26 -11.09 12.40
C ASP A 16 -4.13 -12.20 11.80
N SER A 17 -5.08 -11.83 10.94
CA SER A 17 -5.92 -12.78 10.21
C SER A 17 -5.22 -13.36 8.97
N GLY A 18 -4.17 -12.69 8.46
CA GLY A 18 -3.39 -13.03 7.27
C GLY A 18 -4.17 -12.99 5.94
N ARG A 19 -5.48 -12.77 6.01
CA ARG A 19 -6.44 -12.70 4.90
C ARG A 19 -7.76 -12.08 5.37
N TRP A 20 -8.64 -11.75 4.43
CA TRP A 20 -10.03 -11.43 4.74
C TRP A 20 -10.72 -12.62 5.44
N VAL A 21 -11.39 -12.32 6.54
CA VAL A 21 -12.18 -13.28 7.33
C VAL A 21 -13.57 -12.69 7.50
N GLN A 22 -14.58 -13.48 7.17
CA GLN A 22 -15.97 -13.08 7.38
C GLN A 22 -16.32 -13.24 8.86
N GLU A 23 -16.79 -12.15 9.47
CA GLU A 23 -17.18 -12.10 10.87
C GLU A 23 -18.68 -11.82 11.00
N SER A 24 -19.34 -12.42 12.01
CA SER A 24 -20.77 -12.30 12.23
C SER A 24 -21.09 -12.06 13.71
N MET A 25 -21.94 -11.08 13.98
CA MET A 25 -22.36 -10.70 15.33
C MET A 25 -23.89 -10.78 15.46
N ASP A 26 -24.38 -11.45 16.50
CA ASP A 26 -25.82 -11.55 16.75
C ASP A 26 -26.37 -10.25 17.36
N LEU A 27 -27.25 -9.58 16.63
CA LEU A 27 -27.94 -8.36 17.04
C LEU A 27 -29.35 -8.62 17.60
N SER A 28 -29.80 -9.88 17.70
CA SER A 28 -31.18 -10.25 18.06
C SER A 28 -31.67 -9.58 19.35
N ARG A 29 -30.78 -9.41 20.33
CA ARG A 29 -31.10 -8.75 21.61
C ARG A 29 -31.54 -7.28 21.47
N PHE A 30 -31.30 -6.67 20.33
CA PHE A 30 -31.64 -5.29 20.03
C PHE A 30 -32.84 -5.14 19.09
N ALA A 31 -33.48 -6.25 18.70
CA ALA A 31 -34.64 -6.23 17.81
C ALA A 31 -35.77 -5.34 18.35
N GLY A 32 -36.36 -4.54 17.47
CA GLY A 32 -37.42 -3.58 17.81
C GLY A 32 -36.92 -2.25 18.38
N GLY A 33 -35.62 -2.09 18.60
CA GLY A 33 -34.98 -0.83 18.99
C GLY A 33 -34.23 -0.14 17.85
N VAL A 34 -33.74 1.07 18.13
CA VAL A 34 -32.76 1.77 17.29
C VAL A 34 -31.38 1.56 17.90
N VAL A 35 -30.43 1.08 17.09
CA VAL A 35 -29.04 0.87 17.50
C VAL A 35 -28.08 1.64 16.59
N GLN A 36 -26.93 2.03 17.13
CA GLN A 36 -25.80 2.53 16.35
C GLN A 36 -24.73 1.45 16.27
N LEU A 37 -24.23 1.19 15.06
CA LEU A 37 -23.08 0.33 14.84
C LEU A 37 -21.82 1.18 14.77
N ARG A 38 -20.76 0.72 15.43
CA ARG A 38 -19.48 1.43 15.52
C ARG A 38 -18.34 0.43 15.49
N PHE A 39 -17.26 0.79 14.80
CA PHE A 39 -15.99 0.09 14.83
C PHE A 39 -14.98 0.93 15.62
N GLU A 40 -14.26 0.29 16.54
CA GLU A 40 -13.28 0.96 17.38
C GLU A 40 -11.95 0.22 17.28
N TYR A 41 -10.90 0.94 16.87
CA TYR A 41 -9.53 0.44 16.86
C TYR A 41 -8.78 1.11 18.00
N VAL A 42 -8.43 0.34 19.02
CA VAL A 42 -7.76 0.81 20.24
C VAL A 42 -6.39 0.15 20.33
N THR A 43 -5.33 0.96 20.27
CA THR A 43 -3.94 0.53 20.44
C THR A 43 -3.40 0.99 21.78
N ASP A 44 -2.43 0.27 22.33
CA ASP A 44 -1.58 0.76 23.42
C ASP A 44 -0.32 1.44 22.86
N ASP A 45 0.58 1.87 23.73
CA ASP A 45 1.88 2.47 23.35
C ASP A 45 2.92 1.42 22.87
N ALA A 46 2.50 0.19 22.53
CA ALA A 46 3.40 -0.87 22.04
C ALA A 46 3.62 -0.80 20.51
N VAL A 47 4.01 -1.92 19.90
CA VAL A 47 4.33 -2.01 18.47
C VAL A 47 3.06 -1.84 17.62
N ASN A 48 3.08 -0.87 16.69
CA ASN A 48 2.03 -0.69 15.69
C ASN A 48 2.22 -1.69 14.53
N LEU A 49 1.19 -2.49 14.26
CA LEU A 49 1.12 -3.40 13.10
C LEU A 49 0.22 -2.80 12.00
N ASP A 50 -0.13 -3.58 10.96
CA ASP A 50 -0.85 -3.14 9.76
C ASP A 50 -2.27 -2.60 10.01
N GLY A 51 -2.76 -2.70 11.25
CA GLY A 51 -4.00 -2.08 11.68
C GLY A 51 -5.23 -2.97 11.53
N PHE A 52 -6.38 -2.34 11.35
CA PHE A 52 -7.67 -3.00 11.17
C PHE A 52 -8.37 -2.42 9.94
N VAL A 53 -8.80 -3.32 9.06
CA VAL A 53 -9.59 -3.00 7.87
C VAL A 53 -10.89 -3.80 7.92
N VAL A 54 -11.96 -3.21 7.43
CA VAL A 54 -13.31 -3.80 7.39
C VAL A 54 -13.93 -3.47 6.05
N ASP A 55 -14.69 -4.42 5.52
CA ASP A 55 -15.32 -4.36 4.21
C ASP A 55 -16.60 -5.24 4.22
N ASP A 56 -17.45 -5.11 3.20
CA ASP A 56 -18.69 -5.88 2.99
C ASP A 56 -19.61 -5.91 4.23
N ILE A 57 -19.93 -4.73 4.77
CA ILE A 57 -20.72 -4.59 5.99
C ILE A 57 -22.20 -4.81 5.69
N ALA A 58 -22.81 -5.82 6.31
CA ALA A 58 -24.20 -6.19 6.05
C ALA A 58 -25.05 -6.33 7.33
N VAL A 59 -26.31 -5.90 7.24
CA VAL A 59 -27.39 -6.28 8.17
C VAL A 59 -28.58 -6.78 7.34
N PRO A 60 -28.62 -8.09 7.00
CA PRO A 60 -29.58 -8.65 6.06
C PRO A 60 -31.05 -8.43 6.45
N GLU A 61 -31.36 -8.48 7.75
CA GLU A 61 -32.71 -8.28 8.29
C GLU A 61 -33.23 -6.86 8.07
N LEU A 62 -32.32 -5.90 7.83
CA LEU A 62 -32.64 -4.51 7.48
C LEU A 62 -32.46 -4.22 5.98
N GLY A 63 -31.97 -5.19 5.20
CA GLY A 63 -31.58 -5.00 3.81
C GLY A 63 -30.39 -4.05 3.63
N LEU A 64 -29.57 -3.87 4.67
CA LEU A 64 -28.40 -3.01 4.64
C LEU A 64 -27.21 -3.79 4.10
N PHE A 65 -26.53 -3.20 3.12
CA PHE A 65 -25.24 -3.66 2.61
C PHE A 65 -24.41 -2.44 2.20
N ASP A 66 -23.16 -2.41 2.61
CA ASP A 66 -22.18 -1.37 2.30
C ASP A 66 -20.85 -2.04 1.96
N ASP A 67 -20.41 -1.88 0.71
CA ASP A 67 -19.14 -2.42 0.17
C ASP A 67 -17.94 -1.51 0.45
N ALA A 68 -18.12 -0.48 1.27
CA ALA A 68 -17.06 0.43 1.70
C ALA A 68 -16.28 1.08 0.54
N GLU A 69 -16.86 1.21 -0.66
CA GLU A 69 -16.26 1.92 -1.79
C GLU A 69 -16.50 3.44 -1.73
N THR A 70 -17.41 3.86 -0.84
CA THR A 70 -17.62 5.25 -0.46
C THR A 70 -17.77 5.36 1.06
N VAL A 71 -17.69 6.57 1.61
CA VAL A 71 -17.93 6.77 3.06
C VAL A 71 -19.39 6.46 3.44
N GLY A 72 -20.33 6.51 2.49
CA GLY A 72 -21.75 6.25 2.77
C GLY A 72 -22.29 7.10 3.93
N ASP A 73 -23.05 6.46 4.81
CA ASP A 73 -23.62 7.06 6.03
C ASP A 73 -22.68 6.99 7.25
N TRP A 74 -21.45 6.49 7.08
CA TRP A 74 -20.50 6.37 8.18
C TRP A 74 -19.88 7.71 8.57
N THR A 75 -19.66 7.89 9.87
CA THR A 75 -18.80 8.97 10.37
C THR A 75 -17.40 8.43 10.60
N ALA A 76 -16.47 8.78 9.70
CA ALA A 76 -15.06 8.41 9.81
C ALA A 76 -14.34 9.26 10.88
N ALA A 77 -14.22 8.73 12.09
CA ALA A 77 -13.51 9.37 13.21
C ALA A 77 -12.16 8.67 13.47
N GLY A 78 -11.19 8.92 12.60
CA GLY A 78 -9.85 8.31 12.65
C GLY A 78 -9.65 7.20 11.63
N PHE A 79 -10.71 6.49 11.26
CA PHE A 79 -10.73 5.63 10.06
C PHE A 79 -10.60 6.48 8.79
N GLN A 80 -10.02 5.89 7.75
CA GLN A 80 -9.93 6.49 6.43
C GLN A 80 -10.42 5.47 5.40
N LEU A 81 -11.18 5.96 4.42
CA LEU A 81 -11.48 5.20 3.22
C LEU A 81 -10.16 4.99 2.47
N ILE A 82 -9.75 3.73 2.31
CA ILE A 82 -8.55 3.37 1.58
C ILE A 82 -8.93 2.49 0.40
N SER A 83 -8.35 2.77 -0.76
CA SER A 83 -8.38 1.82 -1.86
C SER A 83 -7.18 0.89 -1.75
N ASN A 84 -7.34 -0.35 -2.22
CA ASN A 84 -6.23 -1.32 -2.23
C ASN A 84 -5.20 -1.03 -3.33
N GLU A 85 -5.37 0.07 -4.08
CA GLU A 85 -4.48 0.49 -5.16
C GLU A 85 -3.66 1.69 -4.75
N LEU A 86 -2.45 1.42 -4.28
CA LEU A 86 -1.43 2.44 -4.13
C LEU A 86 -0.48 2.37 -5.33
N PRO A 87 -0.55 3.31 -6.30
CA PRO A 87 0.31 3.25 -7.46
C PRO A 87 1.77 3.33 -7.04
N GLN A 88 2.54 2.30 -7.40
CA GLN A 88 3.98 2.31 -7.22
C GLN A 88 4.56 3.42 -8.13
N LYS A 89 5.46 4.24 -7.59
CA LYS A 89 6.17 5.30 -8.30
C LYS A 89 7.65 5.13 -8.09
N PHE A 90 8.44 5.42 -9.12
CA PHE A 90 9.90 5.41 -9.05
C PHE A 90 10.49 6.71 -9.59
N ALA A 91 11.65 7.08 -9.08
CA ALA A 91 12.58 7.98 -9.76
C ALA A 91 13.84 7.20 -10.12
N LEU A 92 14.30 7.34 -11.37
CA LEU A 92 15.51 6.71 -11.88
C LEU A 92 16.54 7.77 -12.23
N GLN A 93 17.78 7.54 -11.77
CA GLN A 93 18.91 8.39 -12.09
C GLN A 93 20.10 7.53 -12.52
N LEU A 94 20.78 7.96 -13.56
CA LEU A 94 22.05 7.41 -14.00
C LEU A 94 23.16 8.35 -13.56
N ILE A 95 24.15 7.80 -12.85
CA ILE A 95 25.39 8.48 -12.55
C ILE A 95 26.44 7.94 -13.50
N GLU A 96 26.90 8.78 -14.41
CA GLU A 96 27.83 8.44 -15.48
C GLU A 96 29.23 8.94 -15.12
N PHE A 97 30.24 8.08 -15.24
CA PHE A 97 31.64 8.39 -14.98
C PHE A 97 32.45 8.30 -16.28
N GLY A 98 33.05 9.43 -16.67
CA GLY A 98 33.87 9.54 -17.87
C GLY A 98 35.29 9.02 -17.64
N MET A 99 35.93 8.53 -18.70
CA MET A 99 37.34 8.11 -18.67
C MET A 99 38.32 9.27 -18.40
N ASP A 100 37.87 10.52 -18.54
CA ASP A 100 38.61 11.74 -18.20
C ASP A 100 38.48 12.14 -16.71
N GLY A 101 37.77 11.32 -15.91
CA GLY A 101 37.48 11.60 -14.51
C GLY A 101 36.27 12.50 -14.29
N SER A 102 35.53 12.88 -15.34
CA SER A 102 34.28 13.63 -15.19
C SER A 102 33.14 12.75 -14.64
N SER A 103 32.15 13.39 -14.03
CA SER A 103 30.91 12.73 -13.63
C SER A 103 29.69 13.58 -13.96
N ALA A 104 28.58 12.91 -14.30
CA ALA A 104 27.31 13.54 -14.61
C ALA A 104 26.14 12.73 -14.05
N VAL A 105 25.05 13.42 -13.71
CA VAL A 105 23.79 12.78 -13.31
C VAL A 105 22.75 13.04 -14.37
N ARG A 106 22.06 11.99 -14.81
CA ARG A 106 21.01 12.03 -15.82
C ARG A 106 19.76 11.34 -15.31
N GLU A 107 18.64 12.03 -15.34
CA GLU A 107 17.34 11.44 -15.02
C GLU A 107 16.88 10.52 -16.16
N VAL A 108 16.18 9.44 -15.80
CA VAL A 108 15.51 8.55 -16.74
C VAL A 108 14.01 8.71 -16.54
N ASN A 109 13.33 9.25 -17.54
CA ASN A 109 11.90 9.40 -17.51
C ASN A 109 11.23 8.02 -17.59
N LEU A 110 10.21 7.85 -16.76
CA LEU A 110 9.30 6.73 -16.81
C LEU A 110 7.97 7.19 -17.41
N ASP A 111 7.26 6.28 -18.08
CA ASP A 111 5.86 6.48 -18.45
C ASP A 111 4.90 6.17 -17.27
N ASP A 112 3.60 6.27 -17.54
CA ASP A 112 2.54 6.03 -16.55
C ASP A 112 2.51 4.58 -16.04
N ASP A 113 3.12 3.64 -16.76
CA ASP A 113 3.25 2.22 -16.40
C ASP A 113 4.58 1.91 -15.68
N ASN A 114 5.35 2.94 -15.29
CA ASN A 114 6.71 2.85 -14.74
C ASN A 114 7.73 2.17 -15.68
N VAL A 115 7.54 2.27 -16.99
CA VAL A 115 8.48 1.77 -17.99
C VAL A 115 9.35 2.93 -18.49
N GLY A 116 10.65 2.69 -18.60
CA GLY A 116 11.60 3.65 -19.17
C GLY A 116 12.83 2.97 -19.73
N GLU A 117 13.48 3.66 -20.66
CA GLU A 117 14.70 3.19 -21.33
C GLU A 117 15.76 4.29 -21.30
N ALA A 118 17.02 3.90 -21.13
CA ALA A 118 18.15 4.80 -21.22
C ALA A 118 19.28 4.18 -22.04
N ARG A 119 19.74 4.91 -23.06
CA ARG A 119 20.91 4.54 -23.85
C ARG A 119 22.20 5.02 -23.19
N LEU A 120 23.18 4.14 -23.04
CA LEU A 120 24.52 4.47 -22.55
C LEU A 120 25.47 4.66 -23.74
N ALA A 121 25.54 5.88 -24.26
CA ALA A 121 26.39 6.18 -25.42
C ALA A 121 27.88 6.17 -25.04
N GLY A 122 28.70 5.48 -25.84
CA GLY A 122 30.16 5.47 -25.63
C GLY A 122 30.62 4.69 -24.40
N PHE A 123 29.81 3.78 -23.87
CA PHE A 123 30.23 2.86 -22.80
C PHE A 123 31.45 2.04 -23.24
N GLY A 124 32.50 2.03 -22.43
CA GLY A 124 33.78 1.39 -22.74
C GLY A 124 34.70 2.18 -23.69
N LYS A 125 34.29 3.37 -24.16
CA LYS A 125 35.11 4.26 -25.00
C LYS A 125 35.30 5.66 -24.39
N ALA A 126 34.20 6.26 -23.93
CA ALA A 126 34.15 7.57 -23.30
C ALA A 126 33.64 7.49 -21.85
N LEU A 127 32.71 6.56 -21.60
CA LEU A 127 32.23 6.25 -20.25
C LEU A 127 32.99 5.03 -19.72
N GLU A 128 33.53 5.16 -18.52
CA GLU A 128 34.20 4.10 -17.78
C GLU A 128 33.18 3.26 -17.01
N ASN A 129 32.31 3.93 -16.25
CA ASN A 129 31.35 3.30 -15.36
C ASN A 129 30.01 4.04 -15.38
N VAL A 130 28.92 3.31 -15.13
CA VAL A 130 27.58 3.89 -14.97
C VAL A 130 26.89 3.20 -13.79
N VAL A 131 26.26 3.99 -12.92
CA VAL A 131 25.46 3.51 -11.78
C VAL A 131 24.01 3.91 -12.01
N LEU A 132 23.10 2.94 -11.98
CA LEU A 132 21.65 3.19 -11.94
C LEU A 132 21.18 3.25 -10.49
N VAL A 133 20.54 4.35 -10.13
CA VAL A 133 19.85 4.54 -8.85
C VAL A 133 18.36 4.43 -9.09
N VAL A 134 17.71 3.52 -8.37
CA VAL A 134 16.25 3.30 -8.41
C VAL A 134 15.68 3.68 -7.05
N THR A 135 14.86 4.73 -7.00
CA THR A 135 14.27 5.23 -5.76
C THR A 135 12.76 4.98 -5.76
N PRO A 136 12.22 4.17 -4.84
CA PRO A 136 10.77 4.08 -4.65
C PRO A 136 10.24 5.37 -4.02
N LEU A 137 9.19 5.95 -4.60
CA LEU A 137 8.60 7.23 -4.16
C LEU A 137 7.23 7.08 -3.50
N THR A 138 6.65 5.88 -3.56
CA THR A 138 5.33 5.61 -3.01
C THR A 138 5.36 5.64 -1.48
N ARG A 139 4.60 6.58 -0.90
CA ARG A 139 4.47 6.77 0.55
C ARG A 139 3.35 5.91 1.12
N GLY A 140 3.45 5.52 2.39
CA GLY A 140 2.38 4.80 3.08
C GLY A 140 2.31 3.32 2.76
N THR A 141 3.41 2.73 2.24
CA THR A 141 3.53 1.29 2.08
C THR A 141 4.81 0.79 2.74
N TYR A 142 4.71 -0.38 3.38
CA TYR A 142 5.84 -1.15 3.87
C TYR A 142 6.21 -2.29 2.91
N MET A 143 5.51 -2.40 1.78
CA MET A 143 5.75 -3.43 0.79
C MET A 143 7.04 -3.14 0.01
N PRO A 144 7.90 -4.15 -0.22
CA PRO A 144 9.08 -3.99 -1.06
C PRO A 144 8.69 -3.56 -2.48
N ALA A 145 9.27 -2.46 -2.96
CA ALA A 145 9.09 -2.01 -4.33
C ALA A 145 9.85 -2.91 -5.30
N ARG A 146 9.11 -3.72 -6.08
CA ARG A 146 9.68 -4.66 -7.05
C ARG A 146 9.91 -3.95 -8.39
N TYR A 147 11.03 -4.23 -9.03
CA TYR A 147 11.35 -3.75 -10.38
C TYR A 147 12.07 -4.85 -11.18
N THR A 148 12.04 -4.72 -12.50
CA THR A 148 12.83 -5.57 -13.41
C THR A 148 13.81 -4.69 -14.17
N LEU A 149 15.06 -5.11 -14.25
CA LEU A 149 16.10 -4.45 -15.04
C LEU A 149 16.55 -5.40 -16.15
N SER A 150 16.53 -4.92 -17.40
CA SER A 150 17.11 -5.62 -18.53
C SER A 150 18.21 -4.77 -19.16
N ILE A 151 19.36 -5.39 -19.43
CA ILE A 151 20.50 -4.75 -20.08
C ILE A 151 20.77 -5.51 -21.37
N THR A 152 20.78 -4.78 -22.49
CA THR A 152 21.05 -5.36 -23.80
C THR A 152 22.25 -4.63 -24.42
N ALA A 153 23.20 -5.39 -24.98
CA ALA A 153 24.28 -4.80 -25.76
C ALA A 153 23.69 -4.26 -27.08
N GLY A 154 23.88 -2.97 -27.33
CA GLY A 154 23.58 -2.40 -28.64
C GLY A 154 24.65 -2.85 -29.64
N GLY A 155 24.25 -3.49 -30.74
CA GLY A 155 25.18 -3.86 -31.82
C GLY A 155 25.81 -2.62 -32.45
N ASP A 156 27.11 -2.68 -32.71
CA ASP A 156 27.83 -1.68 -33.49
C ASP A 156 27.23 -1.64 -34.91
N GLY A 157 26.66 -0.50 -35.29
CA GLY A 157 26.39 -0.15 -36.69
C GLY A 157 27.54 0.66 -37.25
#